data_AF-A0A925Q840-F1
#
_entry.id   AF-A0A925Q840-F1
#
_cell.length_a   1.000
_cell.length_b   1.000
_cell.length_c   1.000
_cell.angle_alpha   90.00
_cell.angle_beta   90.00
_cell.angle_gamma   90.00
#
_symmetry.space_group_name_H-M   'P 1'
#
loop_
_entity.id
_entity.type
_entity.pdbx_description
1 polymer ?
#
loop_
_entity_poly.entity_id
_entity_poly.type
_entity_poly.pdbx_seq_one_letter_code
_entity_poly.pdbx_strand_id
1 'polypeptide(L)'
;MAQFSVNAQRFDPYKNFKFRVKWDGKYVAGVSKVGGLKKSTEVVEHREGGDPSSSRKSPGRTKYDAISLDRGVTHDLEFEKWANKVWNFGSGLGSEVSLKDFRKDIYIEVYNEAGQVVLAYKVYRCWVSEYQAMPDLDANANAVAIQHIKLENEGWERDLAVVEPSEPTFTEPA
;
A
#
# COMPACT_ATOMS: atom_id res chain seq x y z
N MET A 1 -26.22 10.29 11.02
CA MET A 1 -25.68 9.89 9.71
C MET A 1 -25.53 8.38 9.70
N ALA A 2 -25.98 7.71 8.65
CA ALA A 2 -25.75 6.27 8.51
C ALA A 2 -24.26 6.01 8.24
N GLN A 3 -23.68 4.99 8.87
CA GLN A 3 -22.29 4.59 8.63
C GLN A 3 -22.09 4.02 7.22
N PHE A 4 -23.15 3.40 6.70
CA PHE A 4 -23.26 2.79 5.37
C PHE A 4 -24.49 3.37 4.66
N SER A 5 -24.34 3.67 3.38
CA SER A 5 -25.40 4.29 2.56
C SER A 5 -26.23 3.27 1.80
N VAL A 6 -25.62 2.15 1.38
CA VAL A 6 -26.26 1.06 0.64
C VAL A 6 -26.73 -0.03 1.61
N ASN A 7 -25.89 -0.40 2.58
CA ASN A 7 -26.17 -1.45 3.56
C ASN A 7 -26.49 -0.83 4.93
N ALA A 8 -27.57 -0.06 5.00
CA ALA A 8 -27.93 0.75 6.18
C ALA A 8 -28.11 -0.05 7.49
N GLN A 9 -28.28 -1.37 7.41
CA GLN A 9 -28.39 -2.27 8.56
C GLN A 9 -27.03 -2.80 9.06
N ARG A 10 -25.94 -2.56 8.31
CA ARG A 10 -24.60 -2.96 8.73
C ARG A 10 -24.09 -2.04 9.82
N PHE A 11 -23.68 -2.63 10.94
CA PHE A 11 -23.10 -1.90 12.08
C PHE A 11 -21.56 -2.04 12.13
N ASP A 12 -21.02 -3.13 11.60
CA ASP A 12 -19.58 -3.41 11.63
C ASP A 12 -18.81 -2.66 10.54
N PRO A 13 -17.79 -1.85 10.86
CA PRO A 13 -16.88 -1.31 9.87
C PRO A 13 -16.12 -2.42 9.11
N TYR A 14 -15.57 -2.08 7.94
CA TYR A 14 -14.72 -3.00 7.19
C TYR A 14 -13.49 -3.42 7.99
N LYS A 15 -13.16 -4.71 7.94
CA LYS A 15 -11.97 -5.26 8.60
C LYS A 15 -10.75 -5.12 7.68
N ASN A 16 -9.56 -5.08 8.28
CA ASN A 16 -8.29 -4.81 7.57
C ASN A 16 -7.58 -6.05 7.00
N PHE A 17 -8.16 -7.25 7.13
CA PHE A 17 -7.48 -8.52 6.82
C PHE A 17 -7.86 -9.13 5.47
N LYS A 18 -8.82 -8.55 4.72
CA LYS A 18 -9.14 -8.97 3.35
C LYS A 18 -8.73 -7.89 2.37
N PHE A 19 -7.59 -8.09 1.71
CA PHE A 19 -7.05 -7.15 0.74
C PHE A 19 -6.31 -7.89 -0.38
N ARG A 20 -6.09 -7.19 -1.50
CA ARG A 20 -5.21 -7.62 -2.58
C ARG A 20 -4.39 -6.46 -3.09
N VAL A 21 -3.20 -6.79 -3.62
CA VAL A 21 -2.32 -5.83 -4.27
C VAL A 21 -2.20 -6.20 -5.74
N LYS A 22 -2.25 -5.19 -6.61
CA LYS A 22 -2.15 -5.34 -8.06
C LYS A 22 -1.15 -4.33 -8.63
N TRP A 23 -0.33 -4.77 -9.57
CA TRP A 23 0.51 -3.92 -10.41
C TRP A 23 0.67 -4.53 -11.78
N ASP A 24 1.00 -3.73 -12.79
CA ASP A 24 1.19 -4.21 -14.18
C ASP A 24 0.01 -5.05 -14.70
N GLY A 25 -1.21 -4.74 -14.24
CA GLY A 25 -2.44 -5.47 -14.59
C GLY A 25 -2.63 -6.81 -13.88
N LYS A 26 -1.70 -7.24 -13.01
CA LYS A 26 -1.71 -8.56 -12.36
C LYS A 26 -1.80 -8.47 -10.85
N TYR A 27 -2.51 -9.42 -10.25
CA TYR A 27 -2.54 -9.59 -8.80
C TYR A 27 -1.24 -10.23 -8.31
N VAL A 28 -0.73 -9.69 -7.21
CA VAL A 28 0.49 -10.19 -6.57
C VAL A 28 0.10 -11.26 -5.59
N ALA A 29 0.61 -12.48 -5.81
CA ALA A 29 0.29 -13.61 -4.96
C ALA A 29 1.00 -13.51 -3.61
N GLY A 30 0.32 -13.99 -2.56
CA GLY A 30 0.94 -14.24 -1.26
C GLY A 30 1.27 -13.03 -0.39
N VAL A 31 0.80 -11.82 -0.75
CA VAL A 31 0.96 -10.62 0.09
C VAL A 31 0.20 -10.84 1.40
N SER A 32 0.93 -10.86 2.51
CA SER A 32 0.41 -11.11 3.85
C SER A 32 0.23 -9.83 4.67
N LYS A 33 0.92 -8.74 4.30
CA LYS A 33 0.79 -7.45 4.99
C LYS A 33 1.12 -6.29 4.07
N VAL A 34 0.39 -5.18 4.26
CA VAL A 34 0.57 -3.91 3.57
C VAL A 34 0.69 -2.80 4.62
N GLY A 35 1.69 -1.94 4.46
CA GLY A 35 1.88 -0.76 5.29
C GLY A 35 0.75 0.27 5.12
N GLY A 36 0.58 1.12 6.12
CA GLY A 36 -0.46 2.16 6.08
C GLY A 36 -0.16 3.24 5.03
N LEU A 37 -1.20 3.75 4.38
CA LEU A 37 -1.13 4.92 3.52
C LEU A 37 -1.19 6.19 4.38
N LYS A 38 -0.03 6.82 4.62
CA LYS A 38 0.09 7.94 5.55
C LYS A 38 0.77 9.14 4.92
N LYS A 39 0.09 10.30 4.92
CA LYS A 39 0.62 11.58 4.45
C LYS A 39 0.67 12.57 5.61
N SER A 40 1.70 13.38 5.65
CA SER A 40 1.86 14.45 6.64
C SER A 40 2.16 15.76 5.94
N THR A 41 1.58 16.85 6.43
CA THR A 41 1.84 18.20 5.93
C THR A 41 2.52 18.99 7.04
N GLU A 42 3.69 19.54 6.76
CA GLU A 42 4.43 20.36 7.70
C GLU A 42 3.62 21.61 8.07
N VAL A 43 3.79 22.11 9.30
CA VAL A 43 3.15 23.36 9.75
C VAL A 43 4.20 24.45 9.78
N VAL A 44 3.99 25.51 9.02
CA VAL A 44 4.84 26.71 9.02
C VAL A 44 4.19 27.74 9.94
N GLU A 45 4.92 28.18 10.96
CA GLU A 45 4.46 29.21 11.88
C GLU A 45 5.09 30.56 11.52
N HIS A 46 4.27 31.60 11.42
CA HIS A 46 4.71 32.96 11.13
C HIS A 46 4.09 33.94 12.12
N ARG A 47 4.88 34.93 12.54
CA ARG A 47 4.44 36.01 13.43
C ARG A 47 4.98 37.34 12.95
N GLU A 48 4.10 38.33 12.85
CA GLU A 48 4.46 39.71 12.54
C GLU A 48 4.62 40.52 13.84
N GLY A 49 5.43 41.58 13.82
CA GLY A 49 5.81 42.34 15.02
C GLY A 49 4.65 43.07 15.74
N GLY A 50 3.48 43.19 15.10
CA GLY A 50 2.25 43.74 15.68
C GLY A 50 1.19 42.70 16.05
N ASP A 51 1.45 41.41 15.83
CA ASP A 51 0.45 40.36 16.09
C ASP A 51 0.27 40.13 17.60
N PRO A 52 -0.96 39.78 18.05
CA PRO A 52 -1.22 39.24 19.38
C PRO A 52 -0.24 38.10 19.71
N SER A 53 -0.11 37.71 20.99
CA SER A 53 0.82 36.65 21.43
C SER A 53 0.56 35.22 20.90
N SER A 54 -0.11 35.08 19.74
CA SER A 54 -0.37 33.85 19.00
C SER A 54 0.25 33.90 17.60
N SER A 55 0.96 32.83 17.21
CA SER A 55 1.49 32.66 15.84
C SER A 55 0.41 32.22 14.87
N ARG A 56 0.48 32.69 13.61
CA ARG A 56 -0.35 32.17 12.51
C ARG A 56 0.27 30.89 11.98
N LYS A 57 -0.56 29.93 11.58
CA LYS A 57 -0.13 28.62 11.06
C LYS A 57 -0.56 28.47 9.60
N SER A 58 0.35 28.04 8.73
CA SER A 58 0.08 27.74 7.33
C SER A 58 0.61 26.34 6.93
N PRO A 59 -0.02 25.68 5.95
CA PRO A 59 0.47 24.38 5.47
C PRO A 59 1.77 24.53 4.67
N GLY A 60 2.76 23.71 5.02
CA GLY A 60 4.05 23.58 4.36
C GLY A 60 4.09 22.41 3.37
N ARG A 61 5.27 21.79 3.23
CA ARG A 61 5.45 20.66 2.30
C ARG A 61 4.70 19.43 2.80
N THR A 62 4.10 18.70 1.85
CA THR A 62 3.46 17.41 2.14
C THR A 62 4.43 16.28 1.82
N LYS A 63 4.55 15.32 2.74
CA LYS A 63 5.36 14.13 2.63
C LYS A 63 4.45 12.90 2.64
N TYR A 64 4.83 11.91 1.84
CA TYR A 64 4.19 10.62 1.77
C TYR A 64 5.12 9.59 2.40
N ASP A 65 4.61 8.86 3.39
CA ASP A 65 5.40 7.83 4.06
C ASP A 65 5.54 6.61 3.14
N ALA A 66 6.65 5.89 3.28
CA ALA A 66 6.90 4.66 2.53
C ALA A 66 5.91 3.56 2.91
N ILE A 67 5.61 2.69 1.94
CA ILE A 67 4.68 1.57 2.10
C ILE A 67 5.49 0.28 2.12
N SER A 68 5.36 -0.51 3.18
CA SER A 68 5.94 -1.85 3.23
C SER A 68 4.98 -2.90 2.66
N LEU A 69 5.50 -3.85 1.90
CA LEU A 69 4.76 -5.05 1.49
C LEU A 69 5.51 -6.28 1.96
N ASP A 70 4.81 -7.15 2.70
CA ASP A 70 5.33 -8.44 3.14
C ASP A 70 4.60 -9.55 2.40
N ARG A 71 5.34 -10.58 1.99
CA ARG A 71 4.77 -11.79 1.41
C ARG A 71 5.50 -13.04 1.87
N GLY A 72 4.83 -14.19 1.81
CA GLY A 72 5.52 -15.48 1.96
C GLY A 72 6.56 -15.69 0.85
N VAL A 73 7.71 -16.26 1.19
CA VAL A 73 8.71 -16.71 0.21
C VAL A 73 8.08 -17.79 -0.66
N THR A 74 8.09 -17.57 -1.97
CA THR A 74 7.61 -18.53 -2.99
C THR A 74 8.53 -18.47 -4.22
N HIS A 75 8.27 -19.28 -5.24
CA HIS A 75 8.97 -19.20 -6.53
C HIS A 75 8.54 -18.01 -7.41
N ASP A 76 7.57 -17.22 -6.97
CA ASP A 76 7.22 -15.98 -7.64
C ASP A 76 8.37 -14.97 -7.48
N LEU A 77 8.94 -14.49 -8.59
CA LEU A 77 10.10 -13.58 -8.58
C LEU A 77 9.72 -12.10 -8.68
N GLU A 78 8.45 -11.72 -8.51
CA GLU A 78 8.01 -10.36 -8.83
C GLU A 78 8.58 -9.29 -7.89
N PHE A 79 8.78 -9.58 -6.59
CA PHE A 79 9.48 -8.65 -5.68
C PHE A 79 10.93 -8.46 -6.10
N GLU A 80 11.63 -9.55 -6.37
CA GLU A 80 13.05 -9.55 -6.77
C GLU A 80 13.25 -8.82 -8.10
N LYS A 81 12.46 -9.16 -9.12
CA LYS A 81 12.51 -8.50 -10.43
C LYS A 81 12.32 -7.00 -10.31
N TRP A 82 11.41 -6.54 -9.46
CA TRP A 82 11.17 -5.12 -9.28
C TRP A 82 12.33 -4.44 -8.52
N ALA A 83 12.82 -5.06 -7.45
CA ALA A 83 13.98 -4.57 -6.71
C ALA A 83 15.21 -4.42 -7.63
N ASN A 84 15.48 -5.43 -8.46
CA ASN A 84 16.61 -5.44 -9.40
C ASN A 84 16.48 -4.38 -10.50
N LYS A 85 15.31 -3.79 -10.75
CA LYS A 85 15.18 -2.63 -11.66
C LYS A 85 15.79 -1.37 -11.07
N VAL A 86 15.80 -1.23 -9.74
CA VAL A 86 16.39 -0.08 -9.06
C VAL A 86 17.91 -0.23 -9.03
N TRP A 87 18.39 -1.43 -8.75
CA TRP A 87 19.81 -1.77 -8.87
C TRP A 87 19.99 -3.27 -9.07
N ASN A 88 20.64 -3.68 -10.16
CA ASN A 88 20.94 -5.07 -10.44
C ASN A 88 22.41 -5.38 -10.12
N PHE A 89 22.66 -6.29 -9.18
CA PHE A 89 24.01 -6.70 -8.85
C PHE A 89 24.59 -7.60 -9.95
N GLY A 90 25.80 -7.30 -10.42
CA GLY A 90 26.50 -8.10 -11.44
C GLY A 90 26.08 -7.84 -12.89
N SER A 91 25.26 -6.82 -13.14
CA SER A 91 25.02 -6.33 -14.50
C SER A 91 26.25 -5.62 -15.07
N GLY A 92 26.39 -5.64 -16.41
CA GLY A 92 27.44 -4.88 -17.08
C GLY A 92 27.32 -3.36 -16.88
N LEU A 93 28.43 -2.66 -17.12
CA LEU A 93 28.52 -1.20 -16.99
C LEU A 93 27.42 -0.51 -17.79
N GLY A 94 26.61 0.31 -17.11
CA GLY A 94 25.50 1.08 -17.69
C GLY A 94 24.18 0.31 -17.78
N SER A 95 24.09 -0.90 -17.23
CA SER A 95 22.87 -1.73 -17.18
C SER A 95 22.40 -2.04 -15.75
N GLU A 96 22.95 -1.33 -14.75
CA GLU A 96 22.67 -1.54 -13.33
C GLU A 96 21.29 -1.03 -12.92
N VAL A 97 20.76 -0.03 -13.63
CA VAL A 97 19.47 0.60 -13.29
C VAL A 97 18.57 0.64 -14.51
N SER A 98 17.35 0.17 -14.37
CA SER A 98 16.34 0.32 -15.42
C SER A 98 15.67 1.68 -15.34
N LEU A 99 16.26 2.69 -15.99
CA LEU A 99 15.73 4.07 -15.99
C LEU A 99 14.31 4.20 -16.55
N LYS A 100 13.88 3.24 -17.39
CA LYS A 100 12.59 3.29 -18.09
C LYS A 100 11.41 2.90 -17.18
N ASP A 101 11.59 1.92 -16.30
CA ASP A 101 10.46 1.20 -15.70
C ASP A 101 10.71 0.69 -14.27
N PHE A 102 11.69 1.26 -13.57
CA PHE A 102 11.86 1.00 -12.13
C PHE A 102 10.74 1.60 -11.27
N ARG A 103 10.07 2.65 -11.79
CA ARG A 103 8.84 3.21 -11.20
C ARG A 103 7.61 2.61 -11.84
N LYS A 104 6.61 2.30 -11.02
CA LYS A 104 5.27 1.90 -11.49
C LYS A 104 4.18 2.23 -10.47
N ASP A 105 2.94 2.22 -10.95
CA ASP A 105 1.77 2.41 -10.10
C ASP A 105 1.28 1.07 -9.54
N ILE A 106 0.77 1.09 -8.31
CA ILE A 106 0.15 -0.08 -7.67
C ILE A 106 -1.28 0.24 -7.24
N TYR A 107 -2.09 -0.80 -7.11
CA TYR A 107 -3.44 -0.76 -6.58
C TYR A 107 -3.51 -1.59 -5.30
N ILE A 108 -4.13 -1.04 -4.27
CA ILE A 108 -4.45 -1.72 -3.02
C ILE A 108 -5.97 -1.78 -2.92
N GLU A 109 -6.52 -2.98 -2.99
CA GLU A 109 -7.96 -3.25 -2.94
C GLU A 109 -8.32 -3.85 -1.58
N VAL A 110 -9.34 -3.32 -0.91
CA VAL A 110 -9.92 -3.84 0.32
C VAL A 110 -11.23 -4.53 0.00
N TYR A 111 -11.46 -5.68 0.63
CA TYR A 111 -12.62 -6.52 0.41
C TYR A 111 -13.44 -6.68 1.69
N ASN A 112 -14.75 -6.83 1.55
CA ASN A 112 -15.60 -7.26 2.66
C ASN A 112 -15.49 -8.77 2.90
N GLU A 113 -16.17 -9.24 3.94
CA GLU A 113 -16.21 -10.64 4.33
C GLU A 113 -16.80 -11.55 3.23
N ALA A 114 -17.65 -11.02 2.35
CA ALA A 114 -18.20 -11.72 1.19
C ALA A 114 -17.25 -11.73 -0.04
N GLY A 115 -16.09 -11.07 0.02
CA GLY A 115 -15.14 -11.03 -1.09
C GLY A 115 -15.48 -10.03 -2.19
N GLN A 116 -16.32 -9.03 -1.91
CA GLN A 116 -16.57 -7.89 -2.79
C GLN A 116 -15.57 -6.77 -2.50
N VAL A 117 -15.09 -6.08 -3.54
CA VAL A 117 -14.24 -4.90 -3.38
C VAL A 117 -15.08 -3.77 -2.81
N VAL A 118 -14.60 -3.17 -1.71
CA VAL A 118 -15.31 -2.09 -1.01
C VAL A 118 -14.53 -0.77 -0.99
N LEU A 119 -13.20 -0.85 -1.11
CA LEU A 119 -12.31 0.30 -1.26
C LEU A 119 -11.18 -0.08 -2.20
N ALA A 120 -10.72 0.88 -2.99
CA ALA A 120 -9.46 0.74 -3.71
C ALA A 120 -8.67 2.05 -3.64
N TYR A 121 -7.35 1.91 -3.56
CA TYR A 121 -6.41 3.01 -3.58
C TYR A 121 -5.39 2.78 -4.69
N LYS A 122 -5.16 3.82 -5.49
CA LYS A 122 -4.13 3.84 -6.51
C LYS A 122 -2.95 4.64 -5.99
N VAL A 123 -1.79 4.00 -5.89
CA VAL A 123 -0.55 4.59 -5.39
C VAL A 123 0.40 4.82 -6.57
N TYR A 124 0.98 6.01 -6.62
CA TYR A 124 1.65 6.51 -7.80
C TYR A 124 3.17 6.46 -7.72
N ARG A 125 3.78 6.11 -8.85
CA ARG A 125 5.23 6.22 -9.09
C ARG A 125 6.06 5.53 -8.01
N CYS A 126 5.60 4.36 -7.59
CA CYS A 126 6.26 3.55 -6.57
C CYS A 126 7.58 2.99 -7.10
N TRP A 127 8.59 2.88 -6.24
CA TRP A 127 9.83 2.14 -6.51
C TRP A 127 10.36 1.52 -5.22
N VAL A 128 11.13 0.44 -5.37
CA VAL A 128 11.64 -0.36 -4.23
C VAL A 128 12.88 0.32 -3.65
N SER A 129 12.79 0.85 -2.43
CA SER A 129 13.95 1.41 -1.70
C SER A 129 14.67 0.39 -0.84
N GLU A 130 13.99 -0.70 -0.48
CA GLU A 130 14.55 -1.79 0.33
C GLU A 130 13.94 -3.11 -0.12
N TYR A 131 14.77 -4.15 -0.21
CA TYR A 131 14.34 -5.51 -0.51
C TYR A 131 15.05 -6.51 0.40
N GLN A 132 14.27 -7.30 1.13
CA GLN A 132 14.73 -8.45 1.89
C GLN A 132 14.27 -9.72 1.18
N ALA A 133 15.22 -10.44 0.59
CA ALA A 133 14.95 -11.66 -0.16
C ALA A 133 14.56 -12.86 0.72
N MET A 134 15.02 -12.87 1.98
CA MET A 134 14.80 -13.96 2.93
C MET A 134 14.91 -13.41 4.37
N PRO A 135 14.10 -13.92 5.32
CA PRO A 135 14.30 -13.60 6.72
C PRO A 135 15.48 -14.39 7.31
N ASP A 136 15.77 -14.16 8.58
CA ASP A 136 16.68 -15.03 9.33
C ASP A 136 16.14 -16.45 9.38
N LEU A 137 17.01 -17.43 9.13
CA LEU A 137 16.67 -18.85 9.15
C LEU A 137 17.08 -19.45 10.50
N ASP A 138 16.10 -19.91 11.27
CA ASP A 138 16.30 -20.62 12.53
C ASP A 138 15.62 -22.00 12.45
N ALA A 139 16.42 -23.05 12.59
CA ALA A 139 15.94 -24.43 12.55
C ALA A 139 15.02 -24.80 13.73
N ASN A 140 15.00 -24.00 14.80
CA ASN A 140 14.13 -24.19 15.96
C ASN A 140 12.84 -23.34 15.90
N ALA A 141 12.74 -22.41 14.94
CA ALA A 141 11.57 -21.55 14.81
C ALA A 141 10.43 -22.26 14.04
N ASN A 142 9.17 -21.94 14.40
CA ASN A 142 7.98 -22.40 13.68
C ASN A 142 7.26 -21.20 13.04
N ALA A 143 7.86 -20.64 12.00
CA ALA A 143 7.35 -19.47 11.29
C ALA A 143 7.51 -19.62 9.77
N VAL A 144 6.66 -18.92 9.02
CA VAL A 144 6.74 -18.84 7.56
C VAL A 144 7.85 -17.86 7.18
N ALA A 145 8.66 -18.21 6.19
CA ALA A 145 9.68 -17.29 5.68
C ALA A 145 9.01 -16.13 4.92
N ILE A 146 9.34 -14.89 5.27
CA ILE A 146 8.75 -13.66 4.71
C ILE A 146 9.77 -12.87 3.89
N GLN A 147 9.37 -12.48 2.69
CA GLN A 147 10.02 -11.44 1.88
C GLN A 147 9.41 -10.08 2.19
N HIS A 148 10.26 -9.05 2.19
CA HIS A 148 9.87 -7.67 2.44
C HIS A 148 10.32 -6.77 1.31
N ILE A 149 9.47 -5.84 0.89
CA ILE A 149 9.87 -4.66 0.12
C ILE A 149 9.35 -3.38 0.77
N LYS A 150 10.18 -2.35 0.75
CA LYS A 150 9.79 -0.98 1.09
C LYS A 150 9.63 -0.17 -0.19
N LEU A 151 8.48 0.47 -0.34
CA LEU A 151 8.14 1.27 -1.50
C LEU A 151 8.11 2.75 -1.15
N GLU A 152 8.95 3.53 -1.81
CA GLU A 152 8.79 4.99 -1.84
C GLU A 152 7.76 5.34 -2.89
N ASN A 153 6.93 6.34 -2.61
CA ASN A 153 5.82 6.73 -3.47
C ASN A 153 5.66 8.26 -3.53
N GLU A 154 4.94 8.72 -4.54
CA GLU A 154 4.69 10.16 -4.76
C GLU A 154 3.22 10.54 -4.52
N GLY A 155 2.53 9.73 -3.72
CA GLY A 155 1.14 9.92 -3.32
C GLY A 155 0.20 8.83 -3.81
N TRP A 156 -1.04 8.93 -3.36
CA TRP A 156 -2.12 8.03 -3.74
C TRP A 156 -3.44 8.79 -3.79
N GLU A 157 -4.40 8.19 -4.46
CA GLU A 157 -5.79 8.59 -4.44
C GLU A 157 -6.69 7.39 -4.17
N ARG A 158 -7.88 7.67 -3.65
CA ARG A 158 -8.94 6.67 -3.57
C ARG A 158 -9.59 6.54 -4.94
N ASP A 159 -9.78 5.31 -5.40
CA ASP A 159 -10.57 5.06 -6.59
C ASP A 159 -12.06 5.30 -6.29
N LEU A 160 -12.62 6.32 -6.93
CA LEU A 160 -14.02 6.72 -6.74
C LEU A 160 -14.99 5.86 -7.56
N ALA A 161 -14.49 5.04 -8.50
CA ALA A 161 -15.31 4.08 -9.22
C ALA A 161 -15.73 2.89 -8.32
N VAL A 162 -14.96 2.62 -7.27
CA VAL A 162 -15.31 1.63 -6.24
C VAL A 162 -16.29 2.24 -5.25
N VAL A 163 -17.58 1.94 -5.46
CA VAL A 163 -18.68 2.34 -4.58
C VAL A 163 -19.04 1.23 -3.59
N GLU A 164 -19.82 1.58 -2.57
CA GLU A 164 -20.34 0.61 -1.60
C GLU A 164 -21.21 -0.44 -2.33
N PRO A 165 -20.83 -1.74 -2.32
CA PRO A 165 -21.60 -2.77 -3.00
C PRO A 165 -22.82 -3.17 -2.16
N SER A 166 -23.86 -3.69 -2.81
CA SER A 166 -24.94 -4.40 -2.10
C SER A 166 -24.40 -5.72 -1.55
N GLU A 167 -24.59 -5.95 -0.25
CA GLU A 167 -24.16 -7.19 0.39
C GLU A 167 -25.07 -8.36 0.01
N PRO A 168 -24.51 -9.56 -0.28
CA PRO A 168 -25.29 -10.73 -0.63
C PRO A 168 -25.96 -11.36 0.59
N THR A 169 -27.09 -12.03 0.36
CA THR A 169 -27.76 -12.92 1.33
C THR A 169 -27.77 -14.35 0.81
N PHE A 170 -27.72 -15.34 1.70
CA PHE A 170 -27.72 -16.77 1.35
C PHE A 170 -28.78 -17.52 2.17
N THR A 171 -29.35 -18.59 1.61
CA THR A 171 -30.31 -19.48 2.28
C THR A 171 -29.86 -20.93 2.02
N GLU A 172 -29.22 -21.60 3.00
CA GLU A 172 -28.57 -22.91 2.81
C GLU A 172 -28.65 -23.84 4.05
N PRO A 173 -28.96 -25.16 3.88
CA PRO A 173 -29.80 -25.67 2.80
C PRO A 173 -31.21 -25.11 2.96
N ALA A 174 -31.92 -24.92 1.85
CA ALA A 174 -33.30 -24.42 1.86
C ALA A 174 -34.22 -25.21 2.82
#